data_AF-A0A0F0HVX0-F1
#
_entry.id   AF-A0A0F0HVX0-F1
#
_cell.length_a   1.000
_cell.length_b   1.000
_cell.length_c   1.000
_cell.angle_alpha   90.00
_cell.angle_beta   90.00
_cell.angle_gamma   90.00
#
_symmetry.space_group_name_H-M   'P 1'
#
loop_
_entity.id
_entity.type
_entity.pdbx_description
1 polymer ?
#
loop_
_entity_poly.entity_id
_entity_poly.type
_entity_poly.pdbx_seq_one_letter_code
_entity_poly.pdbx_strand_id
1 'polypeptide(L)'
;MSSPSGDGPYSDAPPLPAAASAVPDAAPAAVEPPGSAVSASAHTAGTRPIPGPRVRRAGRLLPWHPYVQLERLLGWAARLRYPAVSSALAAVALAACGVLILRLVHRQTGTTGLLVGLGLALLPLPFVLGALAWLNQTARVPLRHTLFCLAWGACAATTVAIMANGWASDFLVAHQGSMRGETIGAEFATPLIEESAKGAAMVMLLLPLHRRLRCRAERTCAVLVRRSPAPLRRSVRRLRNAPRLRRHLRPLPYFRPATYHGPHPRGGRRRARSSPRTLAAGVVLGGVTACGFAFTENALYLGRAFTDDQQTRLDGIGLGAPPSLRDFDTTVHTFVLRGLLSPFAHPLFSALTGLGIAISLTTGRRWLARVAAPTGLLLAMALHGVWNAAAGLGTHGFLLVYGMVMVPSFAALVCFAVWARARTARSARHPDHPPRDPAAGRSPRRGTTA
;
A
#
# COMPACT_ATOMS: atom_id res chain seq x y z
N MET A 1 -26.01 -51.59 36.77
CA MET A 1 -27.02 -51.25 35.75
C MET A 1 -26.35 -50.45 34.64
N SER A 2 -26.51 -50.69 33.34
CA SER A 2 -26.72 -51.95 32.59
C SER A 2 -26.38 -51.63 31.11
N SER A 3 -25.55 -52.46 30.48
CA SER A 3 -25.22 -52.43 29.03
C SER A 3 -26.14 -53.42 28.27
N PRO A 4 -25.89 -53.83 27.01
CA PRO A 4 -25.05 -53.28 25.94
C PRO A 4 -25.98 -52.78 24.78
N SER A 5 -26.04 -53.20 23.50
CA SER A 5 -25.27 -54.09 22.60
C SER A 5 -25.69 -53.89 21.13
N GLY A 6 -24.76 -54.14 20.21
CA GLY A 6 -25.04 -54.83 18.93
C GLY A 6 -24.91 -54.02 17.63
N ASP A 7 -24.28 -54.53 16.55
CA ASP A 7 -23.29 -55.62 16.43
C ASP A 7 -22.49 -55.47 15.09
N GLY A 8 -21.40 -56.23 14.91
CA GLY A 8 -20.59 -56.26 13.66
C GLY A 8 -20.83 -57.55 12.83
N PRO A 9 -19.80 -58.20 12.24
CA PRO A 9 -18.57 -57.66 11.61
C PRO A 9 -18.10 -58.41 10.31
N TYR A 10 -17.12 -57.83 9.60
CA TYR A 10 -16.00 -58.46 8.81
C TYR A 10 -16.15 -59.54 7.69
N SER A 11 -15.27 -59.40 6.66
CA SER A 11 -14.75 -60.39 5.65
C SER A 11 -15.73 -61.09 4.67
N ASP A 12 -15.40 -61.36 3.40
CA ASP A 12 -14.29 -62.21 2.88
C ASP A 12 -13.81 -61.87 1.43
N ALA A 13 -13.00 -62.73 0.76
CA ALA A 13 -12.27 -62.41 -0.49
C ALA A 13 -12.37 -63.43 -1.69
N PRO A 14 -11.31 -63.82 -2.46
CA PRO A 14 -11.28 -63.66 -3.95
C PRO A 14 -11.19 -64.97 -4.78
N PRO A 15 -11.39 -64.95 -6.13
CA PRO A 15 -10.23 -65.01 -7.07
C PRO A 15 -10.47 -64.40 -8.51
N LEU A 16 -9.77 -64.93 -9.52
CA LEU A 16 -9.79 -64.76 -11.01
C LEU A 16 -9.95 -66.18 -11.65
N PRO A 17 -9.83 -66.53 -12.98
CA PRO A 17 -9.11 -65.90 -14.12
C PRO A 17 -9.66 -66.17 -15.59
N ALA A 18 -8.77 -66.05 -16.61
CA ALA A 18 -8.84 -66.46 -18.05
C ALA A 18 -9.73 -65.63 -19.01
N ALA A 19 -9.44 -65.31 -20.30
CA ALA A 19 -8.59 -65.86 -21.40
C ALA A 19 -9.33 -66.89 -22.32
N ALA A 20 -9.21 -66.95 -23.67
CA ALA A 20 -8.40 -66.22 -24.67
C ALA A 20 -8.98 -66.23 -26.13
N SER A 21 -8.41 -65.39 -27.01
CA SER A 21 -8.14 -65.51 -28.49
C SER A 21 -8.96 -66.41 -29.46
N ALA A 22 -9.33 -65.89 -30.66
CA ALA A 22 -9.05 -66.47 -32.01
C ALA A 22 -9.60 -65.59 -33.20
N VAL A 23 -9.01 -65.73 -34.41
CA VAL A 23 -9.21 -65.00 -35.70
C VAL A 23 -8.39 -65.78 -36.78
N PRO A 24 -8.68 -65.88 -38.13
CA PRO A 24 -9.10 -64.83 -39.11
C PRO A 24 -10.06 -65.30 -40.26
N ASP A 25 -9.94 -64.69 -41.46
CA ASP A 25 -10.20 -65.19 -42.86
C ASP A 25 -11.62 -65.21 -43.52
N ALA A 26 -11.80 -65.02 -44.85
CA ALA A 26 -11.02 -64.30 -45.90
C ALA A 26 -11.76 -64.17 -47.28
N ALA A 27 -11.46 -63.10 -48.06
CA ALA A 27 -11.38 -63.05 -49.57
C ALA A 27 -12.68 -63.23 -50.46
N PRO A 28 -12.66 -63.01 -51.81
CA PRO A 28 -12.06 -61.93 -52.65
C PRO A 28 -12.91 -61.45 -53.89
N ALA A 29 -12.29 -60.63 -54.78
CA ALA A 29 -12.53 -60.45 -56.26
C ALA A 29 -13.66 -59.50 -56.79
N ALA A 30 -13.56 -58.80 -57.95
CA ALA A 30 -12.43 -58.43 -58.86
C ALA A 30 -12.86 -57.40 -59.98
N VAL A 31 -11.93 -57.06 -60.91
CA VAL A 31 -12.08 -56.48 -62.30
C VAL A 31 -11.91 -54.95 -62.53
N GLU A 32 -11.40 -54.59 -63.72
CA GLU A 32 -10.84 -53.30 -64.22
C GLU A 32 -11.14 -53.15 -65.77
N PRO A 33 -10.59 -52.17 -66.57
CA PRO A 33 -10.14 -50.81 -66.19
C PRO A 33 -10.73 -49.48 -66.81
N PRO A 34 -10.83 -49.17 -68.14
CA PRO A 34 -10.10 -47.97 -68.66
C PRO A 34 -10.85 -46.95 -69.57
N GLY A 35 -10.29 -45.71 -69.67
CA GLY A 35 -10.18 -44.96 -70.95
C GLY A 35 -10.87 -43.58 -71.13
N SER A 36 -10.07 -42.54 -71.48
CA SER A 36 -10.40 -41.28 -72.23
C SER A 36 -11.58 -40.37 -71.78
N ALA A 37 -11.80 -39.14 -72.30
CA ALA A 37 -10.92 -37.99 -72.61
C ALA A 37 -11.79 -36.69 -72.82
N VAL A 38 -11.15 -35.54 -73.09
CA VAL A 38 -11.71 -34.30 -73.70
C VAL A 38 -12.55 -33.30 -72.85
N SER A 39 -11.98 -32.09 -72.77
CA SER A 39 -12.53 -30.72 -72.74
C SER A 39 -14.03 -30.36 -72.60
N ALA A 40 -14.28 -29.56 -71.56
CA ALA A 40 -14.78 -28.16 -71.61
C ALA A 40 -16.26 -27.76 -71.88
N SER A 41 -16.65 -26.75 -71.10
CA SER A 41 -17.61 -25.65 -71.35
C SER A 41 -19.09 -25.76 -70.90
N ALA A 42 -19.45 -24.77 -70.05
CA ALA A 42 -20.71 -24.02 -69.95
C ALA A 42 -22.08 -24.74 -69.90
N HIS A 43 -22.67 -24.71 -68.69
CA HIS A 43 -24.10 -24.51 -68.38
C HIS A 43 -25.17 -25.33 -69.15
N THR A 44 -25.98 -26.13 -68.45
CA THR A 44 -27.10 -25.59 -67.65
C THR A 44 -27.69 -26.61 -66.64
N ALA A 45 -28.70 -26.20 -65.86
CA ALA A 45 -29.70 -27.06 -65.21
C ALA A 45 -29.24 -28.15 -64.20
N GLY A 46 -28.77 -27.70 -63.03
CA GLY A 46 -29.34 -28.09 -61.74
C GLY A 46 -29.50 -29.57 -61.34
N THR A 47 -28.57 -30.07 -60.53
CA THR A 47 -28.86 -31.02 -59.44
C THR A 47 -28.59 -30.34 -58.09
N ARG A 48 -29.40 -30.67 -57.06
CA ARG A 48 -29.31 -30.01 -55.73
C ARG A 48 -28.20 -30.63 -54.90
N PRO A 49 -27.17 -29.89 -54.44
CA PRO A 49 -26.18 -30.44 -53.52
C PRO A 49 -26.83 -30.75 -52.16
N ILE A 50 -26.58 -31.95 -51.64
CA ILE A 50 -27.03 -32.37 -50.30
C ILE A 50 -26.45 -31.38 -49.27
N PRO A 51 -27.28 -30.76 -48.39
CA PRO A 51 -26.77 -29.78 -47.43
C PRO A 51 -25.87 -30.42 -46.37
N GLY A 52 -24.55 -30.34 -46.56
CA GLY A 52 -23.59 -30.55 -45.48
C GLY A 52 -23.93 -29.65 -44.28
N PRO A 53 -23.65 -30.09 -43.04
CA PRO A 53 -24.16 -29.45 -41.83
C PRO A 53 -23.73 -27.98 -41.74
N ARG A 54 -24.68 -27.09 -42.03
CA ARG A 54 -24.46 -25.64 -42.03
C ARG A 54 -23.99 -25.21 -40.65
N VAL A 55 -22.73 -24.75 -40.55
CA VAL A 55 -22.20 -24.09 -39.35
C VAL A 55 -22.90 -22.73 -39.19
N ARG A 56 -24.14 -22.77 -38.69
CA ARG A 56 -24.89 -21.59 -38.25
C ARG A 56 -23.99 -20.81 -37.30
N ARG A 57 -23.90 -19.48 -37.48
CA ARG A 57 -23.24 -18.58 -36.53
C ARG A 57 -23.81 -18.84 -35.13
N ALA A 58 -23.02 -19.46 -34.25
CA ALA A 58 -23.41 -19.84 -32.89
C ALA A 58 -23.47 -18.64 -31.92
N GLY A 59 -24.01 -17.50 -32.39
CA GLY A 59 -24.06 -16.22 -31.69
C GLY A 59 -25.39 -15.92 -30.99
N ARG A 60 -26.33 -16.88 -30.91
CA ARG A 60 -27.69 -16.66 -30.34
C ARG A 60 -28.26 -17.79 -29.47
N LEU A 61 -27.50 -18.85 -29.17
CA LEU A 61 -27.96 -19.97 -28.34
C LEU A 61 -26.93 -20.35 -27.25
N LEU A 62 -26.65 -19.41 -26.33
CA LEU A 62 -26.18 -19.69 -24.95
C LEU A 62 -26.15 -18.39 -24.10
N PRO A 63 -27.30 -17.82 -23.70
CA PRO A 63 -27.36 -16.69 -22.77
C PRO A 63 -26.78 -17.02 -21.37
N TRP A 64 -26.76 -18.31 -21.04
CA TRP A 64 -26.49 -18.87 -19.72
C TRP A 64 -25.08 -19.47 -19.57
N HIS A 65 -24.17 -19.28 -20.53
CA HIS A 65 -22.79 -19.71 -20.34
C HIS A 65 -22.08 -18.80 -19.32
N PRO A 66 -21.59 -19.31 -18.17
CA PRO A 66 -21.18 -18.46 -17.05
C PRO A 66 -20.03 -17.51 -17.39
N TYR A 67 -19.16 -17.85 -18.35
CA TYR A 67 -18.12 -16.94 -18.83
C TYR A 67 -18.65 -15.66 -19.48
N VAL A 68 -19.81 -15.69 -20.15
CA VAL A 68 -20.37 -14.50 -20.84
C VAL A 68 -21.02 -13.53 -19.85
N GLN A 69 -21.60 -14.05 -18.78
CA GLN A 69 -22.05 -13.22 -17.64
C GLN A 69 -20.84 -12.71 -16.85
N LEU A 70 -19.82 -13.54 -16.64
CA LEU A 70 -18.59 -13.15 -15.97
C LEU A 70 -17.82 -12.04 -16.73
N GLU A 71 -17.76 -12.06 -18.06
CA GLU A 71 -17.16 -10.94 -18.82
C GLU A 71 -17.97 -9.64 -18.70
N ARG A 72 -19.31 -9.70 -18.60
CA ARG A 72 -20.12 -8.50 -18.32
C ARG A 72 -19.90 -8.01 -16.89
N LEU A 73 -19.97 -8.87 -15.88
CA LEU A 73 -19.75 -8.52 -14.48
C LEU A 73 -18.32 -7.99 -14.24
N LEU A 74 -17.29 -8.63 -14.80
CA LEU A 74 -15.92 -8.12 -14.81
C LEU A 74 -15.79 -6.82 -15.62
N GLY A 75 -16.55 -6.66 -16.69
CA GLY A 75 -16.61 -5.45 -17.50
C GLY A 75 -17.18 -4.25 -16.73
N TRP A 76 -18.25 -4.45 -15.95
CA TRP A 76 -18.84 -3.43 -15.09
C TRP A 76 -17.94 -3.14 -13.89
N ALA A 77 -17.37 -4.18 -13.25
CA ALA A 77 -16.33 -4.04 -12.23
C ALA A 77 -15.00 -3.45 -12.76
N ALA A 78 -14.78 -3.43 -14.07
CA ALA A 78 -13.67 -2.73 -14.72
C ALA A 78 -14.03 -1.27 -15.09
N ARG A 79 -15.29 -0.98 -15.43
CA ARG A 79 -15.80 0.39 -15.58
C ARG A 79 -15.78 1.15 -14.25
N LEU A 80 -16.08 0.48 -13.13
CA LEU A 80 -15.84 1.02 -11.77
C LEU A 80 -14.35 1.23 -11.43
N ARG A 81 -13.42 0.96 -12.35
CA ARG A 81 -11.97 1.11 -12.16
C ARG A 81 -11.34 2.09 -13.15
N TYR A 82 -12.09 3.11 -13.59
CA TYR A 82 -11.46 4.33 -14.10
C TYR A 82 -10.60 4.96 -12.99
N PRO A 83 -9.25 5.01 -13.14
CA PRO A 83 -8.39 5.59 -12.11
C PRO A 83 -8.65 7.09 -11.96
N ALA A 84 -9.16 7.76 -13.01
CA ALA A 84 -9.63 9.14 -12.96
C ALA A 84 -10.78 9.32 -11.95
N VAL A 85 -11.89 8.58 -12.09
CA VAL A 85 -13.06 8.68 -11.20
C VAL A 85 -12.69 8.37 -9.74
N SER A 86 -11.90 7.32 -9.51
CA SER A 86 -11.43 6.97 -8.15
C SER A 86 -10.48 8.00 -7.56
N SER A 87 -9.71 8.74 -8.38
CA SER A 87 -8.84 9.83 -7.91
C SER A 87 -9.62 11.12 -7.68
N ALA A 88 -10.63 11.41 -8.52
CA ALA A 88 -11.52 12.55 -8.39
C ALA A 88 -12.35 12.45 -7.10
N LEU A 89 -12.96 11.29 -6.82
CA LEU A 89 -13.69 11.04 -5.57
C LEU A 89 -12.78 11.21 -4.34
N ALA A 90 -11.55 10.70 -4.40
CA ALA A 90 -10.58 10.87 -3.30
C ALA A 90 -10.14 12.35 -3.13
N ALA A 91 -10.00 13.10 -4.23
CA ALA A 91 -9.68 14.53 -4.18
C ALA A 91 -10.85 15.36 -3.63
N VAL A 92 -12.09 15.07 -4.03
CA VAL A 92 -13.30 15.72 -3.49
C VAL A 92 -13.47 15.40 -2.00
N ALA A 93 -13.26 14.15 -1.58
CA ALA A 93 -13.29 13.78 -0.16
C ALA A 93 -12.21 14.51 0.65
N LEU A 94 -10.97 14.60 0.14
CA LEU A 94 -9.89 15.36 0.79
C LEU A 94 -10.16 16.86 0.83
N ALA A 95 -10.78 17.43 -0.20
CA ALA A 95 -11.19 18.84 -0.22
C ALA A 95 -12.33 19.10 0.78
N ALA A 96 -13.33 18.22 0.87
CA ALA A 96 -14.40 18.31 1.86
C ALA A 96 -13.86 18.20 3.30
N CYS A 97 -12.93 17.29 3.56
CA CYS A 97 -12.21 17.22 4.84
C CYS A 97 -11.39 18.50 5.09
N GLY A 98 -10.77 19.08 4.05
CA GLY A 98 -10.03 20.34 4.14
C GLY A 98 -10.89 21.54 4.53
N VAL A 99 -12.08 21.66 3.93
CA VAL A 99 -13.06 22.69 4.31
C VAL A 99 -13.61 22.44 5.72
N LEU A 100 -13.88 21.18 6.07
CA LEU A 100 -14.39 20.82 7.39
C LEU A 100 -13.35 21.10 8.50
N ILE A 101 -12.08 20.70 8.32
CA ILE A 101 -11.04 20.94 9.33
C ILE A 101 -10.78 22.44 9.51
N LEU A 102 -10.73 23.23 8.43
CA LEU A 102 -10.61 24.69 8.54
C LEU A 102 -11.81 25.30 9.29
N ARG A 103 -13.04 24.82 9.04
CA ARG A 103 -14.24 25.26 9.76
C ARG A 103 -14.23 24.86 11.24
N LEU A 104 -13.70 23.69 11.58
CA LEU A 104 -13.55 23.22 12.96
C LEU A 104 -12.52 24.06 13.72
N VAL A 105 -11.33 24.28 13.14
CA VAL A 105 -10.29 25.12 13.75
C VAL A 105 -10.78 26.56 13.91
N HIS A 106 -11.37 27.15 12.86
CA HIS A 106 -11.95 28.50 12.91
C HIS A 106 -12.99 28.66 14.03
N ARG A 107 -13.82 27.64 14.30
CA ARG A 107 -14.79 27.67 15.40
C ARG A 107 -14.16 27.61 16.80
N GLN A 108 -12.91 27.16 16.92
CA GLN A 108 -12.18 27.10 18.19
C GLN A 108 -11.17 28.24 18.38
N THR A 109 -10.84 29.01 17.32
CA THR A 109 -9.78 30.03 17.34
C THR A 109 -10.17 31.39 16.74
N GLY A 110 -11.43 31.53 16.28
CA GLY A 110 -11.87 32.69 15.51
C GLY A 110 -11.09 32.88 14.21
N THR A 111 -11.10 34.10 13.66
CA THR A 111 -10.35 34.42 12.43
C THR A 111 -8.88 34.66 12.73
N THR A 112 -8.57 35.46 13.76
CA THR A 112 -7.21 35.87 14.10
C THR A 112 -6.36 34.70 14.58
N GLY A 113 -6.87 33.89 15.51
CA GLY A 113 -6.17 32.70 16.00
C GLY A 113 -5.95 31.65 14.90
N LEU A 114 -6.89 31.48 13.96
CA LEU A 114 -6.68 30.64 12.78
C LEU A 114 -5.51 31.13 11.92
N LEU A 115 -5.44 32.43 11.63
CA LEU A 115 -4.39 33.01 10.78
C LEU A 115 -3.01 32.98 11.45
N VAL A 116 -2.93 33.35 12.73
CA VAL A 116 -1.69 33.28 13.54
C VAL A 116 -1.24 31.83 13.70
N GLY A 117 -2.16 30.93 14.05
CA GLY A 117 -1.89 29.50 14.19
C GLY A 117 -1.35 28.87 12.91
N LEU A 118 -1.98 29.14 11.76
CA LEU A 118 -1.49 28.69 10.45
C LEU A 118 -0.10 29.27 10.13
N GLY A 119 0.13 30.56 10.40
CA GLY A 119 1.42 31.22 10.17
C GLY A 119 2.55 30.62 10.99
N LEU A 120 2.34 30.41 12.30
CA LEU A 120 3.32 29.78 13.18
C LEU A 120 3.53 28.29 12.86
N ALA A 121 2.46 27.56 12.50
CA ALA A 121 2.55 26.15 12.11
C ALA A 121 3.28 25.93 10.77
N LEU A 122 3.28 26.92 9.87
CA LEU A 122 4.07 26.87 8.64
C LEU A 122 5.58 26.90 8.90
N LEU A 123 6.06 27.54 9.97
CA LEU A 123 7.49 27.77 10.18
C LEU A 123 8.33 26.48 10.35
N PRO A 124 7.96 25.48 11.17
CA PRO A 124 8.74 24.22 11.26
C PRO A 124 8.60 23.31 10.03
N LEU A 125 7.51 23.43 9.26
CA LEU A 125 7.14 22.46 8.23
C LEU A 125 8.20 22.31 7.10
N PRO A 126 8.80 23.38 6.54
CA PRO A 126 9.88 23.28 5.56
C PRO A 126 11.11 22.51 6.06
N PHE A 127 11.51 22.66 7.32
CA PHE A 127 12.68 21.99 7.89
C PHE A 127 12.46 20.47 7.96
N VAL A 128 11.30 20.06 8.47
CA VAL A 128 10.92 18.65 8.59
C VAL A 128 10.75 18.00 7.21
N LEU A 129 10.06 18.68 6.28
CA LEU A 129 9.93 18.21 4.90
C LEU A 129 11.27 18.18 4.16
N GLY A 130 12.20 19.09 4.46
CA GLY A 130 13.57 19.08 3.94
C GLY A 130 14.36 17.84 4.37
N ALA A 131 14.31 17.48 5.66
CA ALA A 131 14.93 16.27 6.18
C ALA A 131 14.33 14.99 5.55
N LEU A 132 13.00 14.93 5.41
CA LEU A 132 12.32 13.80 4.75
C LEU A 132 12.61 13.76 3.23
N ALA A 133 12.77 14.91 2.57
CA ALA A 133 13.18 14.99 1.17
C ALA A 133 14.63 14.50 0.97
N TRP A 134 15.54 14.83 1.88
CA TRP A 134 16.91 14.31 1.90
C TRP A 134 16.94 12.79 2.07
N LEU A 135 16.12 12.22 2.95
CA LEU A 135 15.93 10.76 3.03
C LEU A 135 15.31 10.19 1.73
N ASN A 136 14.34 10.89 1.14
CA ASN A 136 13.66 10.49 -0.09
C ASN A 136 14.60 10.43 -1.32
N GLN A 137 15.76 11.09 -1.33
CA GLN A 137 16.78 10.87 -2.37
C GLN A 137 17.17 9.37 -2.50
N THR A 138 17.12 8.64 -1.38
CA THR A 138 17.36 7.19 -1.30
C THR A 138 16.19 6.39 -1.89
N ALA A 139 14.98 6.66 -1.40
CA ALA A 139 13.76 5.94 -1.76
C ALA A 139 13.32 6.24 -3.21
N ARG A 140 13.36 7.51 -3.59
CA ARG A 140 12.73 8.14 -4.76
C ARG A 140 11.24 7.76 -4.87
N VAL A 141 10.50 8.03 -3.80
CA VAL A 141 9.04 8.13 -3.80
C VAL A 141 8.67 9.33 -4.69
N PRO A 142 7.78 9.17 -5.69
CA PRO A 142 7.42 10.24 -6.60
C PRO A 142 6.47 11.24 -5.93
N LEU A 143 6.64 12.53 -6.24
CA LEU A 143 5.97 13.66 -5.60
C LEU A 143 4.46 13.48 -5.39
N ARG A 144 3.73 12.97 -6.38
CA ARG A 144 2.28 12.71 -6.27
C ARG A 144 1.85 11.84 -5.07
N HIS A 145 2.72 10.96 -4.56
CA HIS A 145 2.39 10.13 -3.40
C HIS A 145 2.78 10.79 -2.08
N THR A 146 3.84 11.60 -2.05
CA THR A 146 4.16 12.42 -0.87
C THR A 146 3.14 13.55 -0.72
N LEU A 147 2.66 14.16 -1.81
CA LEU A 147 1.54 15.11 -1.80
C LEU A 147 0.23 14.46 -1.32
N PHE A 148 -0.08 13.24 -1.79
CA PHE A 148 -1.24 12.48 -1.27
C PHE A 148 -1.12 12.21 0.24
N CYS A 149 0.04 11.76 0.72
CA CYS A 149 0.28 11.56 2.15
C CYS A 149 0.13 12.86 2.95
N LEU A 150 0.74 13.96 2.47
CA LEU A 150 0.66 15.27 3.12
C LEU A 150 -0.78 15.78 3.22
N ALA A 151 -1.54 15.73 2.11
CA ALA A 151 -2.94 16.14 2.07
C ALA A 151 -3.86 15.22 2.89
N TRP A 152 -3.60 13.90 2.91
CA TRP A 152 -4.30 12.98 3.80
C TRP A 152 -4.05 13.34 5.26
N GLY A 153 -2.81 13.60 5.63
CA GLY A 153 -2.44 14.05 6.98
C GLY A 153 -3.19 15.31 7.37
N ALA A 154 -3.05 16.36 6.57
CA ALA A 154 -3.55 17.70 6.88
C ALA A 154 -5.08 17.84 6.87
N CYS A 155 -5.78 17.04 6.06
CA CYS A 155 -7.24 17.11 5.91
C CYS A 155 -7.96 15.91 6.53
N ALA A 156 -7.69 14.69 6.07
CA ALA A 156 -8.50 13.51 6.43
C ALA A 156 -8.16 12.96 7.81
N ALA A 157 -6.88 12.75 8.10
CA ALA A 157 -6.45 12.17 9.37
C ALA A 157 -6.72 13.12 10.56
N THR A 158 -6.51 14.43 10.38
CA THR A 158 -6.84 15.48 11.35
C THR A 158 -8.33 15.61 11.61
N THR A 159 -9.18 15.59 10.57
CA THR A 159 -10.65 15.57 10.73
C THR A 159 -11.11 14.36 11.53
N VAL A 160 -10.62 13.16 11.18
CA VAL A 160 -10.94 11.93 11.91
C VAL A 160 -10.46 11.99 13.35
N ALA A 161 -9.24 12.50 13.59
CA ALA A 161 -8.69 12.62 14.94
C ALA A 161 -9.48 13.60 15.81
N ILE A 162 -9.77 14.83 15.37
CA ILE A 162 -10.53 15.79 16.19
C ILE A 162 -11.92 15.23 16.52
N MET A 163 -12.63 14.66 15.55
CA MET A 163 -13.97 14.12 15.77
C MET A 163 -13.98 12.91 16.71
N ALA A 164 -13.02 11.99 16.55
CA ALA A 164 -12.95 10.78 17.37
C ALA A 164 -12.32 11.01 18.75
N ASN A 165 -11.31 11.90 18.86
CA ASN A 165 -10.71 12.27 20.15
C ASN A 165 -11.71 13.03 21.02
N GLY A 166 -12.51 13.95 20.43
CA GLY A 166 -13.59 14.64 21.16
C GLY A 166 -14.61 13.65 21.72
N TRP A 167 -15.20 12.83 20.85
CA TRP A 167 -16.14 11.78 21.28
C TRP A 167 -15.55 10.82 22.32
N ALA A 168 -14.29 10.41 22.16
CA ALA A 168 -13.62 9.53 23.12
C ALA A 168 -13.38 10.23 24.46
N SER A 169 -13.03 11.52 24.46
CA SER A 169 -12.90 12.32 25.68
C SER A 169 -14.23 12.44 26.41
N ASP A 170 -15.30 12.83 25.71
CA ASP A 170 -16.65 12.94 26.27
C ASP A 170 -17.11 11.62 26.90
N PHE A 171 -16.91 10.51 26.17
CA PHE A 171 -17.25 9.16 26.64
C PHE A 171 -16.42 8.73 27.86
N LEU A 172 -15.10 8.97 27.85
CA LEU A 172 -14.21 8.58 28.95
C LEU A 172 -14.47 9.40 30.21
N VAL A 173 -14.67 10.72 30.08
CA VAL A 173 -15.03 11.61 31.20
C VAL A 173 -16.35 11.17 31.83
N ALA A 174 -17.36 10.84 31.02
CA ALA A 174 -18.66 10.37 31.51
C ALA A 174 -18.62 9.01 32.26
N HIS A 175 -17.67 8.12 31.94
CA HIS A 175 -17.60 6.78 32.52
C HIS A 175 -16.47 6.57 33.54
N GLN A 176 -15.45 7.45 33.59
CA GLN A 176 -14.29 7.33 34.49
C GLN A 176 -14.12 8.55 35.41
N GLY A 177 -14.92 9.61 35.24
CA GLY A 177 -14.73 10.93 35.85
C GLY A 177 -13.68 11.76 35.10
N SER A 178 -13.71 13.09 35.24
CA SER A 178 -12.87 14.04 34.50
C SER A 178 -11.38 13.67 34.48
N MET A 179 -10.72 13.73 35.65
CA MET A 179 -9.28 13.53 35.78
C MET A 179 -8.76 12.21 35.18
N ARG A 180 -9.54 11.11 35.31
CA ARG A 180 -9.17 9.80 34.73
C ARG A 180 -9.57 9.67 33.26
N GLY A 181 -10.69 10.27 32.85
CA GLY A 181 -11.14 10.26 31.48
C GLY A 181 -10.21 11.04 30.55
N GLU A 182 -9.77 12.23 31.00
CA GLU A 182 -8.83 13.09 30.29
C GLU A 182 -7.44 12.47 30.16
N THR A 183 -6.88 11.92 31.24
CA THR A 183 -5.57 11.24 31.22
C THR A 183 -5.58 10.00 30.33
N ILE A 184 -6.56 9.10 30.47
CA ILE A 184 -6.71 7.94 29.57
C ILE A 184 -6.95 8.39 28.11
N GLY A 185 -7.69 9.48 27.90
CA GLY A 185 -7.95 10.09 26.60
C GLY A 185 -6.68 10.61 25.92
N ALA A 186 -5.82 11.33 26.65
CA ALA A 186 -4.57 11.90 26.16
C ALA A 186 -3.48 10.85 25.94
N GLU A 187 -3.31 9.92 26.89
CA GLU A 187 -2.21 8.95 26.89
C GLU A 187 -2.46 7.72 26.01
N PHE A 188 -3.72 7.27 25.87
CA PHE A 188 -4.04 6.02 25.15
C PHE A 188 -4.98 6.23 23.96
N ALA A 189 -6.12 6.92 24.14
CA ALA A 189 -7.11 7.05 23.07
C ALA A 189 -6.58 7.91 21.90
N THR A 190 -5.98 9.06 22.21
CA THR A 190 -5.43 9.99 21.22
C THR A 190 -4.35 9.33 20.34
N PRO A 191 -3.29 8.68 20.88
CA PRO A 191 -2.33 7.93 20.07
C PRO A 191 -2.95 6.80 19.23
N LEU A 192 -3.92 6.06 19.80
CA LEU A 192 -4.63 4.96 19.12
C LEU A 192 -5.39 5.45 17.89
N ILE A 193 -6.16 6.54 18.05
CA ILE A 193 -6.96 7.15 16.98
C ILE A 193 -6.04 7.75 15.92
N GLU A 194 -5.06 8.56 16.34
CA GLU A 194 -4.22 9.33 15.43
C GLU A 194 -3.28 8.49 14.58
N GLU A 195 -2.50 7.58 15.18
CA GLU A 195 -1.55 6.77 14.42
C GLU A 195 -2.28 5.76 13.51
N SER A 196 -3.52 5.38 13.85
CA SER A 196 -4.43 4.66 12.95
C SER A 196 -4.89 5.52 11.77
N ALA A 197 -5.33 6.76 12.02
CA ALA A 197 -5.79 7.69 10.99
C ALA A 197 -4.66 8.11 10.02
N LYS A 198 -3.45 8.32 10.54
CA LYS A 198 -2.22 8.54 9.76
C LYS A 198 -1.83 7.26 8.99
N GLY A 199 -1.86 6.09 9.65
CA GLY A 199 -1.55 4.79 9.05
C GLY A 199 -2.48 4.38 7.90
N ALA A 200 -3.75 4.80 7.92
CA ALA A 200 -4.73 4.52 6.88
C ALA A 200 -4.28 4.97 5.48
N ALA A 201 -3.60 6.12 5.36
CA ALA A 201 -3.02 6.61 4.10
C ALA A 201 -2.10 5.57 3.44
N MET A 202 -1.26 4.95 4.26
CA MET A 202 -0.28 3.96 3.81
C MET A 202 -0.94 2.64 3.45
N VAL A 203 -1.97 2.21 4.18
CA VAL A 203 -2.77 1.04 3.82
C VAL A 203 -3.46 1.25 2.49
N MET A 204 -4.13 2.39 2.27
CA MET A 204 -4.78 2.71 0.99
C MET A 204 -3.80 2.76 -0.19
N LEU A 205 -2.63 3.39 0.00
CA LEU A 205 -1.61 3.50 -1.05
C LEU A 205 -0.94 2.16 -1.40
N LEU A 206 -0.79 1.25 -0.43
CA LEU A 206 0.11 0.08 -0.56
C LEU A 206 -0.62 -1.28 -0.58
N LEU A 207 -1.82 -1.41 -0.02
CA LEU A 207 -2.63 -2.64 -0.12
C LEU A 207 -2.95 -3.04 -1.59
N PRO A 208 -3.26 -2.09 -2.52
CA PRO A 208 -3.42 -2.41 -3.94
C PRO A 208 -2.14 -2.89 -4.62
N LEU A 209 -0.96 -2.59 -4.06
CA LEU A 209 0.33 -3.12 -4.51
C LEU A 209 0.56 -4.53 -3.99
N HIS A 210 0.28 -4.81 -2.70
CA HIS A 210 0.42 -6.15 -2.11
C HIS A 210 -0.32 -7.23 -2.90
N ARG A 211 -1.59 -6.96 -3.23
CA ARG A 211 -2.44 -7.86 -4.01
C ARG A 211 -1.83 -8.14 -5.40
N ARG A 212 -1.26 -7.12 -6.07
CA ARG A 212 -0.55 -7.28 -7.37
C ARG A 212 0.76 -8.06 -7.25
N LEU A 213 1.49 -7.93 -6.13
CA LEU A 213 2.75 -8.64 -5.90
C LEU A 213 2.53 -10.13 -5.63
N ARG A 214 1.53 -10.51 -4.81
CA ARG A 214 1.18 -11.93 -4.56
C ARG A 214 0.88 -12.68 -5.85
N CYS A 215 0.02 -12.13 -6.71
CA CYS A 215 -0.33 -12.71 -8.02
C CYS A 215 0.86 -12.85 -9.01
N ARG A 216 2.04 -12.30 -8.69
CA ARG A 216 3.27 -12.45 -9.48
C ARG A 216 4.30 -13.37 -8.81
N ALA A 217 4.33 -13.42 -7.47
CA ALA A 217 5.23 -14.29 -6.71
C ALA A 217 4.71 -15.74 -6.64
N GLU A 218 3.41 -15.90 -6.41
CA GLU A 218 2.75 -17.19 -6.44
C GLU A 218 2.49 -17.59 -7.90
N ARG A 219 3.05 -18.73 -8.32
CA ARG A 219 3.00 -19.18 -9.73
C ARG A 219 1.57 -19.51 -10.19
N THR A 220 0.61 -19.65 -9.27
CA THR A 220 -0.80 -19.99 -9.48
C THR A 220 -1.52 -19.11 -10.52
N CYS A 221 -1.32 -17.79 -10.50
CA CYS A 221 -1.93 -16.93 -11.53
C CYS A 221 -1.37 -17.17 -12.95
N ALA A 222 -0.16 -17.70 -13.08
CA ALA A 222 0.39 -18.17 -14.35
C ALA A 222 0.00 -19.63 -14.67
N VAL A 223 -0.29 -20.45 -13.66
CA VAL A 223 -0.81 -21.83 -13.82
C VAL A 223 -2.22 -21.83 -14.41
N LEU A 224 -3.09 -20.92 -13.99
CA LEU A 224 -4.43 -20.73 -14.60
C LEU A 224 -4.32 -20.46 -16.10
N VAL A 225 -3.46 -19.52 -16.51
CA VAL A 225 -3.18 -19.23 -17.93
C VAL A 225 -2.48 -20.38 -18.66
N ARG A 226 -1.68 -21.20 -17.96
CA ARG A 226 -1.11 -22.43 -18.53
C ARG A 226 -2.17 -23.52 -18.75
N ARG A 227 -3.17 -23.67 -17.86
CA ARG A 227 -4.27 -24.64 -18.02
C ARG A 227 -5.39 -24.16 -18.95
N SER A 228 -5.43 -22.88 -19.32
CA SER A 228 -6.39 -22.37 -20.32
C SER A 228 -6.15 -22.91 -21.74
N PRO A 229 -7.20 -23.16 -22.54
CA PRO A 229 -7.10 -23.50 -23.96
C PRO A 229 -6.26 -22.54 -24.80
N ALA A 230 -5.76 -23.04 -25.94
CA ALA A 230 -4.93 -22.29 -26.89
C ALA A 230 -5.43 -20.89 -27.30
N PRO A 231 -6.72 -20.66 -27.63
CA PRO A 231 -7.22 -19.31 -27.95
C PRO A 231 -7.11 -18.35 -26.76
N LEU A 232 -7.51 -18.76 -25.55
CA LEU A 232 -7.40 -17.95 -24.32
C LEU A 232 -5.95 -17.56 -24.03
N ARG A 233 -5.00 -18.49 -24.20
CA ARG A 233 -3.56 -18.18 -24.10
C ARG A 233 -3.13 -17.07 -25.09
N ARG A 234 -3.61 -17.07 -26.34
CA ARG A 234 -3.29 -16.04 -27.33
C ARG A 234 -3.89 -14.68 -26.94
N SER A 235 -5.14 -14.63 -26.52
CA SER A 235 -5.82 -13.39 -26.09
C SER A 235 -5.18 -12.76 -24.86
N VAL A 236 -4.89 -13.56 -23.81
CA VAL A 236 -4.19 -13.08 -22.60
C VAL A 236 -2.77 -12.58 -22.94
N ARG A 237 -2.07 -13.21 -23.90
CA ARG A 237 -0.74 -12.77 -24.36
C ARG A 237 -0.79 -11.44 -25.13
N ARG A 238 -1.85 -11.17 -25.91
CA ARG A 238 -2.10 -9.85 -26.52
C ARG A 238 -2.42 -8.79 -25.45
N LEU A 239 -3.35 -9.07 -24.53
CA LEU A 239 -3.70 -8.18 -23.40
C LEU A 239 -2.49 -7.82 -22.52
N ARG A 240 -1.59 -8.77 -22.23
CA ARG A 240 -0.36 -8.53 -21.45
C ARG A 240 0.68 -7.68 -22.21
N ASN A 241 0.64 -7.70 -23.54
CA ASN A 241 1.53 -6.90 -24.38
C ASN A 241 0.97 -5.49 -24.67
N ALA A 242 -0.33 -5.25 -24.47
CA ALA A 242 -0.95 -3.94 -24.63
C ALA A 242 -0.25 -2.87 -23.73
N PRO A 243 0.33 -1.80 -24.31
CA PRO A 243 1.24 -0.92 -23.58
C PRO A 243 0.57 -0.16 -22.42
N ARG A 244 -0.73 0.18 -22.56
CA ARG A 244 -1.54 0.82 -21.51
C ARG A 244 -1.66 -0.08 -20.27
N LEU A 245 -2.08 -1.34 -20.44
CA LEU A 245 -2.20 -2.32 -19.35
C LEU A 245 -0.85 -2.61 -18.68
N ARG A 246 0.22 -2.67 -19.49
CA ARG A 246 1.58 -2.98 -19.06
C ARG A 246 2.20 -1.89 -18.16
N ARG A 247 1.72 -0.64 -18.19
CA ARG A 247 2.10 0.42 -17.23
C ARG A 247 1.50 0.17 -15.84
N HIS A 248 0.21 -0.16 -15.74
CA HIS A 248 -0.48 -0.39 -14.46
C HIS A 248 -0.10 -1.68 -13.72
N LEU A 249 0.60 -2.61 -14.38
CA LEU A 249 1.06 -3.88 -13.79
C LEU A 249 2.52 -3.86 -13.30
N ARG A 250 3.23 -2.73 -13.41
CA ARG A 250 4.58 -2.57 -12.82
C ARG A 250 4.46 -2.28 -11.31
N PRO A 251 5.26 -2.93 -10.45
CA PRO A 251 5.33 -2.55 -9.04
C PRO A 251 5.97 -1.15 -8.91
N LEU A 252 5.63 -0.45 -7.83
CA LEU A 252 6.20 0.87 -7.55
C LEU A 252 7.73 0.75 -7.41
N PRO A 253 8.53 1.63 -8.05
CA PRO A 253 9.96 1.37 -8.28
C PRO A 253 10.80 1.30 -6.99
N TYR A 254 10.25 1.84 -5.89
CA TYR A 254 10.80 1.87 -4.54
C TYR A 254 10.26 0.74 -3.64
N PHE A 255 9.04 0.22 -3.88
CA PHE A 255 8.52 -0.99 -3.24
C PHE A 255 8.81 -2.22 -4.12
N ARG A 256 10.05 -2.69 -4.07
CA ARG A 256 10.44 -3.97 -4.67
C ARG A 256 10.28 -5.09 -3.63
N PRO A 257 9.59 -6.21 -3.93
CA PRO A 257 9.64 -7.40 -3.08
C PRO A 257 11.08 -7.90 -3.05
N ALA A 258 11.50 -8.49 -1.93
CA ALA A 258 12.85 -9.00 -1.79
C ALA A 258 13.14 -10.08 -2.86
N THR A 259 14.19 -9.88 -3.65
CA THR A 259 14.53 -10.76 -4.77
C THR A 259 15.03 -12.11 -4.28
N TYR A 260 14.28 -13.17 -4.60
CA TYR A 260 14.83 -14.52 -4.66
C TYR A 260 15.87 -14.55 -5.78
N HIS A 261 17.16 -14.59 -5.41
CA HIS A 261 18.15 -15.18 -6.30
C HIS A 261 17.95 -16.71 -6.33
N GLY A 262 18.36 -17.33 -7.43
CA GLY A 262 18.33 -18.79 -7.57
C GLY A 262 19.27 -19.50 -6.60
N PRO A 263 19.30 -20.85 -6.62
CA PRO A 263 20.30 -21.59 -5.87
C PRO A 263 21.71 -21.14 -6.30
N HIS A 264 22.49 -20.66 -5.32
CA HIS A 264 23.93 -20.50 -5.50
C HIS A 264 24.55 -21.90 -5.65
N PRO A 265 25.62 -22.11 -6.43
CA PRO A 265 26.31 -23.41 -6.56
C PRO A 265 26.95 -23.96 -5.25
N ARG A 266 26.66 -23.36 -4.09
CA ARG A 266 27.08 -23.82 -2.75
C ARG A 266 25.93 -23.68 -1.74
N GLY A 267 24.94 -24.57 -1.83
CA GLY A 267 23.93 -24.96 -0.80
C GLY A 267 22.95 -23.92 -0.21
N GLY A 268 23.34 -22.67 -0.02
CA GLY A 268 22.63 -21.72 0.82
C GLY A 268 21.44 -21.02 0.15
N ARG A 269 20.21 -21.30 0.63
CA ARG A 269 19.02 -20.48 0.34
C ARG A 269 19.16 -19.10 1.00
N ARG A 270 19.77 -18.12 0.31
CA ARG A 270 19.85 -16.71 0.77
C ARG A 270 18.44 -16.15 1.03
N ARG A 271 18.06 -16.08 2.31
CA ARG A 271 16.71 -15.65 2.75
C ARG A 271 16.47 -14.19 2.34
N ALA A 272 15.43 -13.96 1.55
CA ALA A 272 15.13 -12.66 0.95
C ALA A 272 14.80 -11.59 2.04
N ARG A 273 15.66 -10.55 2.12
CA ARG A 273 15.55 -9.42 3.07
C ARG A 273 14.98 -8.17 2.37
N SER A 274 14.20 -7.36 3.09
CA SER A 274 13.71 -6.07 2.60
C SER A 274 14.86 -5.13 2.20
N SER A 275 14.71 -4.38 1.10
CA SER A 275 15.76 -3.47 0.64
C SER A 275 15.81 -2.18 1.48
N PRO A 276 16.99 -1.58 1.76
CA PRO A 276 17.09 -0.32 2.50
C PRO A 276 16.26 0.80 1.86
N ARG A 277 16.19 0.81 0.52
CA ARG A 277 15.36 1.70 -0.28
C ARG A 277 13.86 1.56 0.01
N THR A 278 13.39 0.33 0.22
CA THR A 278 12.00 0.03 0.60
C THR A 278 11.70 0.54 2.00
N LEU A 279 12.62 0.30 2.95
CA LEU A 279 12.46 0.72 4.35
C LEU A 279 12.41 2.25 4.44
N ALA A 280 13.34 2.93 3.77
CA ALA A 280 13.34 4.40 3.65
C ALA A 280 12.06 4.94 2.98
N ALA A 281 11.48 4.22 2.01
CA ALA A 281 10.20 4.62 1.42
C ALA A 281 9.01 4.50 2.38
N GLY A 282 9.04 3.51 3.29
CA GLY A 282 8.08 3.39 4.38
C GLY A 282 8.17 4.57 5.34
N VAL A 283 9.38 4.84 5.85
CA VAL A 283 9.68 5.98 6.73
C VAL A 283 9.26 7.32 6.10
N VAL A 284 9.61 7.58 4.83
CA VAL A 284 9.24 8.82 4.13
C VAL A 284 7.72 8.97 3.97
N LEU A 285 6.99 7.91 3.64
CA LEU A 285 5.53 7.99 3.46
C LEU A 285 4.80 8.20 4.80
N GLY A 286 5.24 7.52 5.86
CA GLY A 286 4.71 7.70 7.22
C GLY A 286 4.99 9.11 7.74
N GLY A 287 6.28 9.51 7.69
CA GLY A 287 6.72 10.83 8.12
C GLY A 287 6.02 11.97 7.40
N VAL A 288 5.86 11.91 6.07
CA VAL A 288 5.17 12.97 5.31
C VAL A 288 3.66 13.01 5.60
N THR A 289 3.03 11.87 5.90
CA THR A 289 1.63 11.88 6.37
C THR A 289 1.51 12.59 7.71
N ALA A 290 2.42 12.29 8.64
CA ALA A 290 2.45 12.94 9.93
C ALA A 290 2.87 14.42 9.89
N CYS A 291 3.69 14.86 8.93
CA CYS A 291 3.94 16.29 8.70
C CYS A 291 2.67 17.05 8.35
N GLY A 292 1.82 16.46 7.50
CA GLY A 292 0.53 17.04 7.14
C GLY A 292 -0.39 17.14 8.35
N PHE A 293 -0.45 16.06 9.15
CA PHE A 293 -1.24 16.03 10.37
C PHE A 293 -0.79 17.10 11.37
N ALA A 294 0.51 17.07 11.72
CA ALA A 294 1.12 17.95 12.71
C ALA A 294 1.03 19.43 12.31
N PHE A 295 1.01 19.74 11.00
CA PHE A 295 0.76 21.11 10.53
C PHE A 295 -0.61 21.63 10.97
N THR A 296 -1.70 20.93 10.63
CA THR A 296 -3.06 21.39 10.98
C THR A 296 -3.33 21.29 12.47
N GLU A 297 -2.76 20.29 13.15
CA GLU A 297 -2.86 20.15 14.61
C GLU A 297 -2.11 21.28 15.33
N ASN A 298 -0.87 21.61 14.92
CA ASN A 298 -0.12 22.76 15.44
C ASN A 298 -0.89 24.05 15.20
N ALA A 299 -1.49 24.25 14.03
CA ALA A 299 -2.29 25.43 13.75
C ALA A 299 -3.48 25.59 14.70
N LEU A 300 -4.08 24.49 15.15
CA LEU A 300 -5.15 24.49 16.15
C LEU A 300 -4.64 24.76 17.58
N TYR A 301 -3.53 24.17 18.00
CA TYR A 301 -2.98 24.43 19.33
C TYR A 301 -2.45 25.87 19.47
N LEU A 302 -1.70 26.34 18.48
CA LEU A 302 -1.15 27.70 18.44
C LEU A 302 -2.25 28.75 18.27
N GLY A 303 -3.28 28.45 17.48
CA GLY A 303 -4.42 29.34 17.31
C GLY A 303 -5.31 29.44 18.54
N ARG A 304 -5.46 28.37 19.34
CA ARG A 304 -6.17 28.43 20.64
C ARG A 304 -5.36 29.22 21.65
N ALA A 305 -4.10 28.85 21.89
CA ALA A 305 -3.22 29.56 22.81
C ALA A 305 -3.17 31.08 22.53
N PHE A 306 -3.13 31.49 21.25
CA PHE A 306 -3.20 32.91 20.87
C PHE A 306 -4.53 33.57 21.21
N THR A 307 -5.66 32.89 21.02
CA THR A 307 -6.98 33.41 21.39
C THR A 307 -7.15 33.50 22.90
N ASP A 308 -6.67 32.50 23.65
CA ASP A 308 -6.74 32.43 25.11
C ASP A 308 -5.87 33.53 25.76
N ASP A 309 -4.64 33.72 25.24
CA ASP A 309 -3.74 34.82 25.58
C ASP A 309 -4.37 36.19 25.25
N GLN A 310 -4.94 36.34 24.05
CA GLN A 310 -5.58 37.60 23.61
C GLN A 310 -6.78 37.96 24.51
N GLN A 311 -7.57 36.97 24.96
CA GLN A 311 -8.68 37.20 25.88
C GLN A 311 -8.16 37.62 27.27
N THR A 312 -7.21 36.86 27.83
CA THR A 312 -6.56 37.16 29.12
C THR A 312 -5.98 38.58 29.15
N ARG A 313 -5.38 39.01 28.04
CA ARG A 313 -4.87 40.37 27.84
C ARG A 313 -5.97 41.44 27.85
N LEU A 314 -7.12 41.19 27.19
CA LEU A 314 -8.24 42.12 27.18
C LEU A 314 -8.85 42.29 28.58
N ASP A 315 -9.00 41.19 29.32
CA ASP A 315 -9.51 41.19 30.69
C ASP A 315 -8.53 41.94 31.63
N GLY A 316 -7.22 41.73 31.47
CA GLY A 316 -6.18 42.49 32.19
C GLY A 316 -6.23 44.00 31.91
N ILE A 317 -6.41 44.42 30.66
CA ILE A 317 -6.57 45.84 30.29
C ILE A 317 -7.86 46.41 30.90
N GLY A 318 -8.95 45.63 30.96
CA GLY A 318 -10.19 46.01 31.65
C GLY A 318 -10.03 46.23 33.15
N LEU A 319 -9.04 45.58 33.78
CA LEU A 319 -8.63 45.78 35.16
C LEU A 319 -7.53 46.86 35.33
N GLY A 320 -7.18 47.58 34.26
CA GLY A 320 -6.18 48.65 34.29
C GLY A 320 -4.72 48.19 34.22
N ALA A 321 -4.45 46.91 33.92
CA ALA A 321 -3.09 46.41 33.77
C ALA A 321 -2.44 46.96 32.47
N PRO A 322 -1.17 47.42 32.53
CA PRO A 322 -0.46 47.87 31.33
C PRO A 322 -0.10 46.68 30.42
N PRO A 323 -0.10 46.86 29.08
CA PRO A 323 0.34 45.82 28.14
C PRO A 323 1.77 45.34 28.42
N SER A 324 2.01 44.03 28.32
CA SER A 324 3.30 43.42 28.65
C SER A 324 3.84 42.50 27.54
N LEU A 325 5.14 42.20 27.59
CA LEU A 325 5.73 41.18 26.73
C LEU A 325 5.35 39.74 27.13
N ARG A 326 4.67 39.56 28.26
CA ARG A 326 4.14 38.27 28.74
C ARG A 326 2.67 38.05 28.36
N ASP A 327 2.03 38.99 27.67
CA ASP A 327 0.65 38.90 27.20
C ASP A 327 0.39 37.70 26.25
N PHE A 328 1.44 36.99 25.80
CA PHE A 328 1.39 35.85 24.87
C PHE A 328 2.23 34.65 25.33
N ASP A 329 2.45 34.48 26.64
CA ASP A 329 3.35 33.44 27.16
C ASP A 329 2.86 32.01 26.82
N THR A 330 1.55 31.75 26.82
CA THR A 330 0.99 30.44 26.44
C THR A 330 1.29 30.11 24.98
N THR A 331 1.16 31.09 24.08
CA THR A 331 1.46 30.98 22.65
C THR A 331 2.95 30.72 22.43
N VAL A 332 3.81 31.49 23.08
CA VAL A 332 5.28 31.35 22.99
C VAL A 332 5.72 29.98 23.52
N HIS A 333 5.23 29.57 24.69
CA HIS A 333 5.52 28.26 25.27
C HIS A 333 5.04 27.11 24.35
N THR A 334 3.80 27.18 23.86
CA THR A 334 3.25 26.19 22.92
C THR A 334 4.07 26.11 21.62
N PHE A 335 4.54 27.25 21.11
CA PHE A 335 5.40 27.32 19.93
C PHE A 335 6.80 26.75 20.17
N VAL A 336 7.42 27.05 21.32
CA VAL A 336 8.73 26.49 21.69
C VAL A 336 8.63 24.97 21.83
N LEU A 337 7.63 24.44 22.56
CA LEU A 337 7.45 23.00 22.71
C LEU A 337 7.16 22.30 21.37
N ARG A 338 6.11 22.73 20.64
CA ARG A 338 5.62 22.00 19.46
C ARG A 338 6.37 22.33 18.16
N GLY A 339 6.87 23.56 18.02
CA GLY A 339 7.51 24.08 16.82
C GLY A 339 9.04 23.96 16.81
N LEU A 340 9.70 24.22 17.94
CA LEU A 340 11.17 24.19 18.03
C LEU A 340 11.70 22.87 18.60
N LEU A 341 11.17 22.43 19.76
CA LEU A 341 11.65 21.22 20.43
C LEU A 341 11.10 19.94 19.78
N SER A 342 9.80 19.85 19.51
CA SER A 342 9.16 18.62 19.01
C SER A 342 8.73 18.55 17.53
N PRO A 343 9.27 19.32 16.55
CA PRO A 343 8.74 19.32 15.18
C PRO A 343 8.88 17.97 14.45
N PHE A 344 9.75 17.08 14.96
CA PHE A 344 9.93 15.72 14.42
C PHE A 344 9.09 14.63 15.12
N ALA A 345 8.29 14.96 16.14
CA ALA A 345 7.56 13.98 16.97
C ALA A 345 6.63 13.04 16.17
N HIS A 346 5.49 13.52 15.67
CA HIS A 346 4.59 12.66 14.87
C HIS A 346 5.29 12.08 13.61
N PRO A 347 6.18 12.80 12.88
CA PRO A 347 6.99 12.22 11.81
C PRO A 347 7.82 11.00 12.21
N LEU A 348 8.38 11.00 13.43
CA LEU A 348 9.12 9.88 14.02
C LEU A 348 8.18 8.72 14.41
N PHE A 349 7.03 9.01 15.00
CA PHE A 349 6.05 8.00 15.42
C PHE A 349 5.47 7.26 14.20
N SER A 350 4.85 7.98 13.27
CA SER A 350 4.27 7.40 12.04
C SER A 350 5.31 6.78 11.10
N ALA A 351 6.59 7.14 11.21
CA ALA A 351 7.66 6.42 10.50
C ALA A 351 7.80 4.96 10.95
N LEU A 352 7.47 4.62 12.21
CA LEU A 352 7.47 3.23 12.71
C LEU A 352 6.34 2.42 12.06
N THR A 353 5.13 2.98 11.98
CA THR A 353 4.00 2.45 11.21
C THR A 353 4.40 2.20 9.75
N GLY A 354 5.02 3.20 9.11
CA GLY A 354 5.46 3.10 7.72
C GLY A 354 6.58 2.07 7.48
N LEU A 355 7.53 1.95 8.42
CA LEU A 355 8.58 0.95 8.41
C LEU A 355 8.01 -0.46 8.58
N GLY A 356 7.08 -0.65 9.52
CA GLY A 356 6.38 -1.90 9.77
C GLY A 356 5.64 -2.40 8.53
N ILE A 357 4.83 -1.53 7.91
CA ILE A 357 4.15 -1.81 6.63
C ILE A 357 5.18 -2.16 5.54
N ALA A 358 6.29 -1.41 5.42
CA ALA A 358 7.30 -1.67 4.40
C ALA A 358 8.01 -3.02 4.55
N ILE A 359 8.26 -3.46 5.79
CA ILE A 359 8.76 -4.80 6.10
C ILE A 359 7.70 -5.85 5.73
N SER A 360 6.45 -5.69 6.21
CA SER A 360 5.34 -6.62 5.96
C SER A 360 5.11 -6.89 4.47
N LEU A 361 5.27 -5.88 3.62
CA LEU A 361 5.07 -5.96 2.17
C LEU A 361 6.23 -6.56 1.38
N THR A 362 7.43 -6.69 1.97
CA THR A 362 8.65 -7.06 1.20
C THR A 362 9.49 -8.18 1.81
N THR A 363 9.26 -8.57 3.06
CA THR A 363 9.99 -9.66 3.72
C THR A 363 9.65 -11.04 3.13
N GLY A 364 10.65 -11.91 3.03
CA GLY A 364 10.45 -13.31 2.65
C GLY A 364 9.95 -14.23 3.79
N ARG A 365 9.79 -13.72 5.02
CA ARG A 365 9.38 -14.52 6.19
C ARG A 365 7.87 -14.40 6.45
N ARG A 366 7.12 -15.52 6.38
CA ARG A 366 5.65 -15.55 6.55
C ARG A 366 5.16 -14.94 7.87
N TRP A 367 5.85 -15.16 8.98
CA TRP A 367 5.47 -14.59 10.28
C TRP A 367 5.69 -13.07 10.30
N LEU A 368 6.88 -12.62 9.90
CA LEU A 368 7.25 -11.20 9.86
C LEU A 368 6.38 -10.40 8.88
N ALA A 369 5.90 -11.05 7.81
CA ALA A 369 4.94 -10.46 6.88
C ALA A 369 3.58 -10.12 7.53
N ARG A 370 3.20 -10.85 8.59
CA ARG A 370 1.97 -10.61 9.36
C ARG A 370 2.19 -9.60 10.50
N VAL A 371 3.26 -9.75 11.28
CA VAL A 371 3.45 -8.98 12.53
C VAL A 371 4.11 -7.62 12.34
N ALA A 372 4.92 -7.40 11.29
CA ALA A 372 5.69 -6.15 11.21
C ALA A 372 4.82 -4.89 11.10
N ALA A 373 3.71 -4.93 10.36
CA ALA A 373 2.76 -3.81 10.28
C ALA A 373 2.08 -3.48 11.64
N PRO A 374 1.40 -4.42 12.34
CA PRO A 374 0.83 -4.12 13.65
C PRO A 374 1.88 -3.79 14.72
N THR A 375 3.05 -4.43 14.73
CA THR A 375 4.14 -4.04 15.66
C THR A 375 4.63 -2.61 15.38
N GLY A 376 4.78 -2.20 14.11
CA GLY A 376 5.15 -0.82 13.77
C GLY A 376 4.11 0.21 14.22
N LEU A 377 2.83 -0.13 14.10
CA LEU A 377 1.71 0.71 14.54
C LEU A 377 1.62 0.81 16.07
N LEU A 378 1.73 -0.31 16.79
CA LEU A 378 1.74 -0.33 18.26
C LEU A 378 2.94 0.40 18.84
N LEU A 379 4.12 0.33 18.20
CA LEU A 379 5.29 1.12 18.60
C LEU A 379 5.09 2.63 18.35
N ALA A 380 4.40 3.02 17.28
CA ALA A 380 4.03 4.42 17.05
C ALA A 380 3.06 4.92 18.14
N MET A 381 2.03 4.14 18.46
CA MET A 381 1.05 4.45 19.52
C MET A 381 1.71 4.56 20.89
N ALA A 382 2.54 3.59 21.28
CA ALA A 382 3.21 3.59 22.58
C ALA A 382 4.19 4.78 22.73
N LEU A 383 4.98 5.07 21.69
CA LEU A 383 5.94 6.18 21.72
C LEU A 383 5.23 7.55 21.73
N HIS A 384 4.08 7.66 21.06
CA HIS A 384 3.24 8.85 21.09
C HIS A 384 2.49 9.00 22.43
N GLY A 385 2.03 7.91 23.05
CA GLY A 385 1.45 7.93 24.40
C GLY A 385 2.43 8.37 25.47
N VAL A 386 3.67 7.86 25.43
CA VAL A 386 4.78 8.33 26.28
C VAL A 386 5.07 9.82 26.06
N TRP A 387 4.92 10.33 24.83
CA TRP A 387 5.08 11.74 24.52
C TRP A 387 3.97 12.61 25.12
N ASN A 388 2.72 12.15 25.07
CA ASN A 388 1.59 12.87 25.64
C ASN A 388 1.63 12.85 27.18
N ALA A 389 1.94 11.70 27.79
CA ALA A 389 2.16 11.57 29.23
C ALA A 389 3.26 12.52 29.74
N ALA A 390 4.32 12.74 28.97
CA ALA A 390 5.42 13.63 29.33
C ALA A 390 4.99 15.10 29.54
N ALA A 391 3.91 15.56 28.90
CA ALA A 391 3.37 16.90 29.12
C ALA A 391 2.75 17.06 30.53
N GLY A 392 2.22 15.98 31.10
CA GLY A 392 1.68 15.96 32.47
C GLY A 392 2.74 15.96 33.58
N LEU A 393 4.01 15.74 33.25
CA LEU A 393 5.11 15.68 34.23
C LEU A 393 5.76 17.03 34.54
N GLY A 394 5.21 18.13 34.01
CA GLY A 394 5.77 19.48 34.10
C GLY A 394 7.13 19.62 33.39
N THR A 395 7.71 20.82 33.43
CA THR A 395 8.89 21.18 32.61
C THR A 395 10.09 20.26 32.84
N HIS A 396 10.40 19.90 34.09
CA HIS A 396 11.52 19.01 34.42
C HIS A 396 11.30 17.58 33.92
N GLY A 397 10.10 17.03 34.11
CA GLY A 397 9.76 15.69 33.62
C GLY A 397 9.72 15.62 32.10
N PHE A 398 9.14 16.64 31.44
CA PHE A 398 9.17 16.78 29.99
C PHE A 398 10.60 16.82 29.45
N LEU A 399 11.49 17.63 30.03
CA LEU A 399 12.90 17.72 29.61
C LEU A 399 13.67 16.40 29.82
N LEU A 400 13.35 15.64 30.88
CA LEU A 400 13.93 14.31 31.10
C LEU A 400 13.46 13.30 30.04
N VAL A 401 12.17 13.26 29.72
CA VAL A 401 11.64 12.40 28.62
C VAL A 401 12.18 12.86 27.27
N TYR A 402 12.34 14.17 27.05
CA TYR A 402 12.97 14.73 25.86
C TYR A 402 14.40 14.18 25.69
N GLY A 403 15.24 14.30 26.71
CA GLY A 403 16.63 13.83 26.71
C GLY A 403 16.77 12.32 26.58
N MET A 404 15.90 11.54 27.24
CA MET A 404 15.99 10.08 27.31
C MET A 404 15.25 9.34 26.18
N VAL A 405 14.26 9.97 25.53
CA VAL A 405 13.40 9.32 24.52
C VAL A 405 13.47 10.03 23.17
N MET A 406 13.27 11.35 23.10
CA MET A 406 13.26 12.08 21.82
C MET A 406 14.65 12.12 21.19
N VAL A 407 15.68 12.51 21.95
CA VAL A 407 17.06 12.64 21.42
C VAL A 407 17.61 11.30 20.90
N PRO A 408 17.53 10.16 21.63
CA PRO A 408 17.99 8.88 21.11
C PRO A 408 17.17 8.38 19.91
N SER A 409 15.86 8.63 19.89
CA SER A 409 15.00 8.22 18.78
C SER A 409 15.25 9.03 17.50
N PHE A 410 15.51 10.35 17.63
CA PHE A 410 15.95 11.19 16.52
C PHE A 410 17.34 10.78 16.01
N ALA A 411 18.29 10.52 16.92
CA ALA A 411 19.61 9.99 16.56
C ALA A 411 19.50 8.64 15.80
N ALA A 412 18.64 7.73 16.26
CA ALA A 412 18.37 6.47 15.58
C ALA A 412 17.78 6.67 14.17
N LEU A 413 16.89 7.65 13.98
CA LEU A 413 16.34 8.02 12.67
C LEU A 413 17.42 8.58 11.73
N VAL A 414 18.32 9.43 12.23
CA VAL A 414 19.47 9.97 11.47
C VAL A 414 20.45 8.85 11.10
N CYS A 415 20.83 7.99 12.05
CA CYS A 415 21.69 6.83 11.79
C CYS A 415 21.06 5.87 10.77
N PHE A 416 19.74 5.61 10.84
CA PHE A 416 19.01 4.83 9.84
C PHE A 416 19.05 5.49 8.46
N ALA A 417 18.86 6.80 8.37
CA ALA A 417 18.90 7.54 7.11
C ALA A 417 20.29 7.49 6.46
N VAL A 418 21.35 7.73 7.23
CA VAL A 418 22.75 7.61 6.78
C VAL A 418 23.05 6.16 6.33
N TRP A 419 22.65 5.16 7.11
CA TRP A 419 22.79 3.75 6.76
C TRP A 419 22.07 3.40 5.45
N ALA A 420 20.83 3.86 5.26
CA ALA A 420 20.04 3.58 4.07
C ALA A 420 20.67 4.20 2.81
N ARG A 421 21.19 5.44 2.91
CA ARG A 421 21.99 6.09 1.86
C ARG A 421 23.26 5.30 1.55
N ALA A 422 24.07 5.01 2.56
CA ALA A 422 25.36 4.33 2.42
C ALA A 422 25.26 2.87 1.93
N ARG A 423 24.15 2.17 2.18
CA ARG A 423 23.86 0.87 1.57
C ARG A 423 23.42 1.01 0.11
N THR A 424 22.52 1.95 -0.18
CA THR A 424 22.01 2.18 -1.54
C THR A 424 23.09 2.65 -2.51
N ALA A 425 24.04 3.48 -2.05
CA ALA A 425 25.19 3.91 -2.84
C ALA A 425 26.15 2.76 -3.19
N ARG A 426 26.45 1.87 -2.22
CA ARG A 426 27.29 0.68 -2.47
C ARG A 426 26.68 -0.27 -3.50
N SER A 427 25.37 -0.52 -3.42
CA SER A 427 24.63 -1.31 -4.43
C SER A 427 24.48 -0.63 -5.80
N ALA A 428 24.95 0.61 -5.96
CA ALA A 428 25.06 1.27 -7.26
C ALA A 428 26.49 1.23 -7.83
N ARG A 429 27.52 1.07 -6.98
CA ARG A 429 28.94 0.98 -7.39
C ARG A 429 29.35 -0.43 -7.83
N HIS A 430 28.76 -1.48 -7.26
CA HIS A 430 28.85 -2.84 -7.77
C HIS A 430 27.51 -3.26 -8.41
N PRO A 431 27.31 -3.02 -9.71
CA PRO A 431 26.35 -3.79 -10.49
C PRO A 431 26.90 -5.21 -10.71
N ASP A 432 26.11 -6.25 -10.44
CA ASP A 432 26.47 -7.67 -10.69
C ASP A 432 26.52 -8.04 -12.20
N HIS A 433 26.70 -7.06 -13.07
CA HIS A 433 26.96 -7.20 -14.49
C HIS A 433 27.97 -6.11 -14.90
N PRO A 434 29.13 -6.48 -15.52
CA PRO A 434 29.87 -5.51 -16.32
C PRO A 434 28.98 -5.02 -17.49
N PRO A 435 29.28 -3.86 -18.10
CA PRO A 435 28.65 -3.49 -19.36
C PRO A 435 28.81 -4.62 -20.38
N ARG A 436 27.74 -4.92 -21.12
CA ARG A 436 27.85 -5.85 -22.25
C ARG A 436 28.63 -5.16 -23.35
N ASP A 437 29.83 -5.67 -23.60
CA ASP A 437 30.71 -5.19 -24.64
C ASP A 437 30.02 -5.30 -26.02
N PRO A 438 29.82 -4.18 -26.76
CA PRO A 438 29.19 -4.23 -28.08
C PRO A 438 30.01 -5.02 -29.11
N ALA A 439 31.32 -5.20 -28.87
CA ALA A 439 32.25 -5.83 -29.79
C ALA A 439 32.09 -7.35 -29.93
N ALA A 440 31.55 -8.04 -28.91
CA ALA A 440 31.49 -9.51 -28.83
C ALA A 440 30.50 -10.20 -29.80
N GLY A 441 30.05 -9.50 -30.85
CA GLY A 441 29.11 -9.99 -31.87
C GLY A 441 29.73 -10.34 -33.23
N ARG A 442 31.03 -10.06 -33.46
CA ARG A 442 31.70 -10.36 -34.74
C ARG A 442 32.48 -11.67 -34.67
N SER A 443 31.85 -12.77 -35.07
CA SER A 443 32.59 -13.97 -35.49
C SER A 443 33.45 -13.64 -36.70
N PRO A 444 34.72 -14.08 -36.76
CA PRO A 444 35.47 -14.08 -38.02
C PRO A 444 34.72 -14.95 -39.04
N ARG A 445 34.61 -14.49 -40.29
CA ARG A 445 34.37 -15.40 -41.40
C ARG A 445 35.66 -16.20 -41.61
N ARG A 446 35.60 -17.52 -41.49
CA ARG A 446 36.67 -18.37 -42.04
C ARG A 446 36.71 -18.15 -43.55
N GLY A 447 37.90 -17.98 -44.11
CA GLY A 447 38.08 -18.06 -45.56
C GLY A 447 37.89 -19.49 -46.04
N THR A 448 37.40 -19.64 -47.27
CA THR A 448 37.41 -20.90 -48.03
C THR A 448 38.27 -20.68 -49.25
N THR A 449 39.48 -21.23 -49.24
CA THR A 449 40.35 -21.36 -50.41
C THR A 449 40.06 -22.68 -51.10
N ALA A 450 39.44 -22.61 -52.28
CA ALA A 450 39.41 -23.62 -53.34
C ALA A 450 38.91 -22.91 -54.60
#